data_AF-A0A2V5WJF8-F1
#
_entry.id   AF-A0A2V5WJF8-F1
#
_cell.length_a   1.000
_cell.length_b   1.000
_cell.length_c   1.000
_cell.angle_alpha   90.00
_cell.angle_beta   90.00
_cell.angle_gamma   90.00
#
_symmetry.space_group_name_H-M   'P 1'
#
loop_
_entity.id
_entity.type
_entity.pdbx_description
1 polymer ?
#
loop_
_entity_poly.entity_id
_entity_poly.type
_entity_poly.pdbx_seq_one_letter_code
_entity_poly.pdbx_strand_id
1 'polypeptide(L)'
;MNAPVKKYSIASMNKLAAIFFGSLLLAPAKLSAAEDRRERVLNDRKEVEAAGHWIYNDLPRGFAEAARTGQPLLIVVRCVP
;
A
#
# COMPACT_ATOMS: atom_id res chain seq x y z
N MET A 1 -8.11 -52.63 -46.26
CA MET A 1 -7.56 -51.27 -46.46
C MET A 1 -7.75 -50.51 -45.16
N ASN A 2 -6.71 -50.43 -44.32
CA ASN A 2 -6.80 -49.77 -43.01
C ASN A 2 -6.03 -48.45 -43.09
N ALA A 3 -6.74 -47.33 -42.93
CA ALA A 3 -6.15 -46.00 -42.89
C ALA A 3 -5.46 -45.74 -41.54
N PRO A 4 -4.32 -45.03 -41.49
CA PRO A 4 -3.66 -44.70 -40.24
C PRO A 4 -4.37 -43.56 -39.51
N VAL A 5 -4.83 -43.84 -38.29
CA VAL A 5 -5.37 -42.84 -37.37
C VAL A 5 -4.23 -41.93 -36.88
N LYS A 6 -4.31 -40.64 -37.20
CA LYS A 6 -3.35 -39.60 -36.76
C LYS A 6 -3.51 -39.39 -35.25
N LYS A 7 -2.54 -39.86 -34.46
CA LYS A 7 -2.44 -39.57 -33.02
C LYS A 7 -2.01 -38.11 -32.85
N TYR A 8 -2.96 -37.22 -32.58
CA TYR A 8 -2.64 -35.85 -32.19
C TYR A 8 -1.93 -35.89 -30.82
N SER A 9 -0.73 -35.31 -30.79
CA SER A 9 0.19 -35.35 -29.66
C SER A 9 -0.35 -34.53 -28.47
N ILE A 10 -0.67 -35.23 -27.38
CA ILE A 10 -1.12 -34.71 -26.09
C ILE A 10 -0.14 -33.66 -25.51
N ALA A 11 1.12 -33.67 -25.95
CA ALA A 11 2.15 -32.71 -25.54
C ALA A 11 1.84 -31.24 -25.93
N SER A 12 0.93 -30.99 -26.87
CA SER A 12 0.60 -29.63 -27.31
C SER A 12 -0.32 -28.88 -26.32
N MET A 13 -1.12 -29.58 -25.51
CA MET A 13 -2.08 -28.96 -24.60
C MET A 13 -1.43 -28.39 -23.33
N ASN A 14 -0.31 -28.96 -22.88
CA ASN A 14 0.39 -28.49 -21.67
C ASN A 14 1.18 -27.19 -21.88
N LYS A 15 1.61 -26.89 -23.12
CA LYS A 15 2.31 -25.63 -23.44
C LYS A 15 1.34 -24.44 -23.47
N LEU A 16 0.13 -24.64 -23.96
CA LEU A 16 -0.95 -23.66 -23.95
C LEU A 16 -1.44 -23.38 -22.52
N ALA A 17 -1.56 -24.41 -21.68
CA ALA A 17 -1.92 -24.26 -20.28
C ALA A 17 -0.87 -23.45 -19.48
N ALA A 18 0.42 -23.69 -19.74
CA ALA A 18 1.50 -22.95 -19.09
C ALA A 18 1.53 -21.45 -19.48
N ILE A 19 1.18 -21.11 -20.71
CA ILE A 19 1.08 -19.71 -21.17
C ILE A 19 -0.11 -19.00 -20.53
N PHE A 20 -1.25 -19.69 -20.38
CA PHE A 20 -2.42 -19.14 -19.68
C PHE A 20 -2.17 -18.90 -18.18
N PHE A 21 -1.42 -19.79 -17.52
CA PHE A 21 -1.08 -19.65 -16.10
C PHE A 21 0.01 -18.59 -15.84
N GLY A 22 0.95 -18.42 -16.78
CA GLY A 22 2.01 -17.41 -16.68
C GLY A 22 1.51 -15.97 -16.85
N SER A 23 0.42 -15.76 -17.57
CA SER A 23 -0.14 -14.41 -17.80
C SER A 23 -0.92 -13.83 -16.61
N LEU A 24 -1.22 -14.62 -15.58
CA LEU A 24 -2.00 -14.18 -14.42
C LEU A 24 -1.15 -13.45 -13.35
N LEU A 25 0.17 -13.38 -13.55
CA LEU A 25 1.10 -12.65 -12.68
C LEU A 25 1.32 -11.18 -13.09
N LEU A 26 0.59 -10.66 -14.09
CA LEU A 26 0.54 -9.22 -14.32
C LEU A 26 -0.26 -8.56 -13.20
N ALA A 27 0.42 -8.21 -12.11
CA ALA A 27 -0.15 -7.38 -11.05
C ALA A 27 -0.66 -6.06 -11.66
N PRO A 28 -1.91 -5.64 -11.38
CA PRO A 28 -2.39 -4.35 -11.84
C PRO A 28 -1.51 -3.25 -11.23
N ALA A 29 -0.84 -2.47 -12.08
CA ALA A 29 -0.20 -1.25 -11.65
C ALA A 29 -1.29 -0.33 -11.08
N LYS A 30 -1.21 -0.01 -9.79
CA LYS A 30 -2.11 0.98 -9.19
C LYS A 30 -1.79 2.33 -9.83
N LEU A 31 -2.66 2.80 -10.72
CA LEU A 31 -2.63 4.18 -11.17
C LEU A 31 -3.10 5.03 -9.98
N SER A 32 -2.14 5.52 -9.20
CA SER A 32 -2.38 6.42 -8.08
C SER A 32 -2.78 7.78 -8.65
N ALA A 33 -4.07 8.10 -8.63
CA ALA A 33 -4.50 9.49 -8.72
C ALA A 33 -3.91 10.25 -7.52
N ALA A 34 -3.51 11.51 -7.72
CA ALA A 34 -3.03 12.33 -6.62
C ALA A 34 -4.09 12.33 -5.50
N GLU A 35 -3.73 11.78 -4.34
CA GLU A 35 -4.62 11.71 -3.19
C GLU A 35 -5.11 13.11 -2.84
N ASP A 36 -6.43 13.24 -2.64
CA ASP A 36 -7.06 14.50 -2.25
C ASP A 36 -6.41 15.04 -0.97
N ARG A 37 -6.23 16.36 -0.92
CA ARG A 37 -5.57 17.03 0.20
C ARG A 37 -6.21 16.69 1.55
N ARG A 38 -7.54 16.53 1.61
CA ARG A 38 -8.24 16.16 2.84
C ARG A 38 -7.86 14.76 3.28
N GLU A 39 -7.81 13.82 2.35
CA GLU A 39 -7.49 12.43 2.66
C GLU A 39 -6.05 12.31 3.19
N ARG A 40 -5.10 13.04 2.61
CA ARG A 40 -3.72 13.16 3.13
C ARG A 40 -3.68 13.65 4.57
N VAL A 41 -4.41 14.72 4.89
CA VAL A 41 -4.47 15.26 6.26
C VAL A 41 -5.07 14.23 7.23
N LEU A 42 -6.11 13.50 6.82
CA LEU A 42 -6.75 12.48 7.64
C LEU A 42 -5.83 11.28 7.86
N ASN A 43 -5.07 10.87 6.85
CA ASN A 43 -4.13 9.77 6.93
C ASN A 43 -2.91 10.14 7.79
N ASP A 44 -2.36 11.35 7.62
CA ASP A 44 -1.32 11.88 8.50
C ASP A 44 -1.76 11.85 9.98
N ARG A 45 -3.00 12.28 10.28
CA ARG A 45 -3.53 12.20 11.65
C ARG A 45 -3.57 10.77 12.17
N LYS A 46 -4.12 9.83 11.39
CA LYS A 46 -4.23 8.41 11.78
C LYS A 46 -2.84 7.84 12.11
N GLU A 47 -1.85 8.11 11.27
CA GLU A 47 -0.48 7.62 11.47
C GLU A 47 0.17 8.21 12.73
N VAL A 48 0.04 9.52 12.94
CA VAL A 48 0.59 10.22 14.11
C VAL A 48 -0.06 9.73 15.40
N GLU A 49 -1.38 9.56 15.43
CA GLU A 49 -2.12 9.05 16.58
C GLU A 49 -1.77 7.58 16.87
N ALA A 50 -1.61 6.74 15.83
CA ALA A 50 -1.26 5.33 15.98
C ALA A 50 0.15 5.10 16.53
N ALA A 51 1.08 6.02 16.28
CA ALA A 51 2.45 5.93 16.79
C ALA A 51 2.53 6.08 18.33
N GLY A 52 1.52 6.70 18.96
CA GLY A 52 1.34 6.72 20.42
C GLY A 52 2.26 7.65 21.22
N HIS A 53 3.28 8.25 20.61
CA HIS A 53 4.21 9.19 21.25
C HIS A 53 4.04 10.65 20.79
N TRP A 54 3.11 10.90 19.86
CA TRP A 54 2.82 12.23 19.35
C TRP A 54 1.53 12.80 19.93
N ILE A 55 1.50 14.11 20.13
CA ILE A 55 0.32 14.88 20.48
C ILE A 55 -0.13 15.62 19.22
N TYR A 56 -1.21 15.16 18.59
CA TYR A 56 -1.70 15.73 17.33
C TYR A 56 -2.59 16.95 17.58
N ASN A 57 -2.23 18.09 16.96
CA ASN A 57 -3.03 19.33 16.95
C ASN A 57 -3.47 19.84 18.34
N ASP A 58 -2.66 19.63 19.37
CA ASP A 58 -2.91 20.08 20.74
C ASP A 58 -1.62 20.61 21.38
N LEU A 59 -1.24 21.82 20.97
CA LEU A 59 -0.03 22.48 21.45
C LEU A 59 -0.04 22.75 22.97
N PRO A 60 -1.15 23.20 23.60
CA PRO A 60 -1.21 23.35 25.05
C PRO A 60 -0.88 22.06 25.81
N ARG A 61 -1.42 20.92 25.39
CA ARG A 61 -1.10 19.61 25.99
C ARG A 61 0.36 19.25 25.81
N GLY A 62 0.95 19.56 24.65
CA GLY A 62 2.39 19.38 24.41
C GLY A 62 3.26 20.12 25.43
N PHE A 63 2.94 21.38 25.73
CA PHE A 63 3.64 22.14 26.77
C PHE A 63 3.44 21.55 28.17
N ALA A 64 2.23 21.14 28.50
CA ALA A 64 1.92 20.53 29.79
C ALA A 64 2.72 19.23 30.01
N GLU A 65 2.82 18.38 28.98
CA GLU A 65 3.55 17.12 29.05
C GLU A 65 5.07 17.32 29.16
N ALA A 66 5.63 18.26 28.41
CA ALA A 66 7.04 18.62 28.52
C ALA A 66 7.39 19.16 29.92
N ALA A 67 6.54 20.03 30.49
CA ALA A 67 6.70 20.53 31.85
C ALA A 67 6.59 19.41 32.90
N ARG A 68 5.62 18.50 32.74
CA ARG A 68 5.39 17.37 33.64
C ARG A 68 6.55 16.38 33.66
N THR A 69 7.16 16.13 32.49
CA THR A 69 8.23 15.14 32.33
C THR A 69 9.63 15.73 32.49
N GLY A 70 9.79 17.04 32.37
CA GLY A 70 11.09 17.72 32.35
C GLY A 70 11.89 17.46 31.05
N GLN A 71 11.25 16.94 30.00
CA GLN A 71 11.90 16.66 28.72
C GLN A 71 11.70 17.80 27.71
N PRO A 72 12.66 18.03 26.79
CA PRO A 72 12.49 19.02 25.73
C PRO A 72 11.35 18.62 24.77
N LEU A 73 10.60 19.62 24.30
CA LEU A 73 9.49 19.45 23.35
C LEU A 73 9.96 19.66 21.91
N LEU A 74 9.75 18.67 21.05
CA LEU A 74 9.88 18.82 19.59
C LEU A 74 8.52 19.14 18.97
N ILE A 75 8.44 20.24 18.23
CA ILE A 75 7.23 20.66 17.51
C ILE A 75 7.48 20.51 16.00
N VAL A 76 6.61 19.78 15.32
CA VAL A 76 6.66 19.60 13.86
C VAL A 76 5.43 20.24 13.23
N VAL A 77 5.64 21.13 12.27
CA VAL A 77 4.58 21.70 11.43
C VAL A 77 4.75 21.16 10.02
N ARG A 78 3.76 20.42 9.54
CA ARG A 78 3.75 19.86 8.19
C ARG A 78 2.73 20.58 7.33
N CYS A 79 3.17 21.10 6.20
CA CYS A 79 2.28 21.56 5.14
C CYS A 79 1.88 20.36 4.27
N VAL A 80 0.58 20.22 3.99
CA VAL A 80 0.05 19.20 3.06
C VAL A 80 -0.29 19.89 1.74
N PRO A 81 0.38 19.52 0.64
CA PRO A 81 0.18 20.12 -0.69
C PRO A 81 -1.20 19.79 -1.27
#